data_AF-A0AAV8WM65-F1
#
_entry.id   AF-A0AAV8WM65-F1
#
_cell.length_a   1.000
_cell.length_b   1.000
_cell.length_c   1.000
_cell.angle_alpha   90.00
_cell.angle_beta   90.00
_cell.angle_gamma   90.00
#
_symmetry.space_group_name_H-M   'P 1'
#
loop_
_entity.id
_entity.type
_entity.pdbx_description
1 polymer ?
#
loop_
_entity_poly.entity_id
_entity_poly.type
_entity_poly.pdbx_seq_one_letter_code
_entity_poly.pdbx_strand_id
1 'polypeptide(L)' 'MDGCLFTDTSPFKCFRCGRGYSVQYTLERHLRYECGVAKQFSCEVCLRKFSRRDILRNHEKKFSHHSSHSTV' A
#
# COMPACT_ATOMS: atom_id res chain seq x y z
N MET A 1 23.92 -21.23 -21.83
CA MET A 1 23.66 -19.80 -21.63
C MET A 1 22.19 -19.62 -21.97
N ASP A 2 21.28 -19.20 -21.08
CA ASP A 2 21.31 -18.00 -20.25
C ASP A 2 20.70 -18.27 -18.87
N GLY A 3 21.46 -17.94 -17.84
CA GLY A 3 20.98 -17.96 -16.47
C GLY A 3 19.93 -16.87 -16.27
N CYS A 4 18.75 -17.26 -15.80
CA CYS A 4 17.82 -16.32 -15.20
C CYS A 4 17.30 -16.90 -13.89
N LEU A 5 18.22 -17.08 -12.94
CA LEU A 5 17.88 -17.37 -11.55
C LEU A 5 17.62 -16.04 -10.80
N PHE A 6 16.63 -15.27 -11.25
CA PHE A 6 15.86 -14.43 -10.33
C PHE A 6 14.43 -14.96 -10.31
N THR A 7 14.38 -16.10 -9.64
CA THR A 7 13.23 -16.77 -9.07
C THR A 7 11.88 -16.06 -9.23
N ASP A 8 10.97 -16.77 -9.86
CA ASP A 8 9.52 -16.66 -9.70
C ASP A 8 9.09 -16.97 -8.23
N THR A 9 9.76 -16.38 -7.23
CA THR A 9 9.48 -16.58 -5.80
C THR A 9 9.46 -15.27 -5.03
N SER A 10 9.57 -14.12 -5.72
CA SER A 10 9.33 -12.83 -5.07
C SER A 10 7.87 -12.78 -4.58
N PRO A 11 7.61 -12.75 -3.25
CA PRO A 11 6.25 -12.79 -2.72
C PRO A 11 5.46 -11.53 -3.04
N PHE A 12 6.14 -10.42 -3.38
CA PHE A 12 5.53 -9.13 -3.67
C PHE A 12 5.79 -8.75 -5.13
N LYS A 13 4.80 -8.93 -6.00
CA LYS A 13 4.89 -8.58 -7.43
C LYS A 13 4.09 -7.31 -7.73
N CYS A 14 4.65 -6.46 -8.60
CA CYS A 14 3.92 -5.32 -9.13
C CYS A 14 2.87 -5.78 -10.14
N PHE A 15 1.59 -5.50 -9.87
CA PHE A 15 0.49 -5.86 -10.78
C PHE A 15 0.51 -5.07 -12.10
N ARG A 16 1.21 -3.93 -12.16
CA ARG A 16 1.24 -3.06 -13.34
C ARG A 16 2.34 -3.42 -14.34
N CYS A 17 3.53 -3.78 -13.85
CA CYS A 17 4.70 -4.05 -14.69
C CYS A 17 5.29 -5.45 -14.51
N GLY A 18 4.75 -6.27 -13.59
CA GLY A 18 5.20 -7.63 -13.34
C GLY A 18 6.50 -7.77 -12.55
N ARG A 19 7.19 -6.65 -12.22
CA ARG A 19 8.46 -6.70 -11.48
C ARG A 19 8.27 -7.28 -10.07
N GLY A 20 9.11 -8.26 -9.72
CA GLY A 20 9.12 -8.92 -8.41
C GLY A 20 10.02 -8.22 -7.41
N TYR A 21 9.60 -8.21 -6.14
CA TYR A 21 10.34 -7.66 -5.01
C TYR A 21 10.36 -8.66 -3.86
N SER A 22 11.51 -8.78 -3.21
CA SER A 22 11.68 -9.65 -2.03
C SER A 22 11.00 -9.08 -0.78
N VAL A 23 10.71 -7.76 -0.74
CA VAL A 23 10.18 -7.06 0.43
C VAL A 23 9.05 -6.10 0.02
N GLN A 24 7.98 -6.07 0.82
CA GLN A 24 6.80 -5.24 0.58
C GLN A 24 7.12 -3.74 0.47
N TYR A 25 7.98 -3.22 1.37
CA TYR A 25 8.39 -1.80 1.35
C TYR A 25 8.96 -1.35 -0.01
N THR A 26 9.75 -2.21 -0.65
CA THR A 26 10.37 -1.92 -1.94
C THR A 26 9.33 -1.89 -3.06
N LEU A 27 8.36 -2.83 -3.04
CA LEU A 27 7.23 -2.82 -3.95
C LEU A 27 6.39 -1.54 -3.76
N GLU A 28 6.09 -1.14 -2.52
CA GLU A 28 5.30 0.07 -2.26
C GLU A 28 5.97 1.35 -2.76
N ARG A 29 7.28 1.48 -2.58
CA ARG A 29 8.04 2.61 -3.12
C ARG A 29 7.98 2.62 -4.65
N HIS A 30 8.18 1.46 -5.27
CA HIS A 30 8.05 1.32 -6.72
C HIS A 30 6.64 1.71 -7.19
N LEU A 31 5.60 1.18 -6.54
CA LEU A 31 4.21 1.51 -6.88
C LEU A 31 3.97 3.02 -6.80
N ARG A 32 4.47 3.69 -5.76
CA ARG A 32 4.28 5.13 -5.55
C ARG A 32 4.98 6.01 -6.58
N TYR A 33 6.27 5.78 -6.83
CA TYR A 33 7.11 6.70 -7.60
C TYR A 33 7.28 6.29 -9.07
N GLU A 34 7.32 4.99 -9.35
CA GLU A 34 7.59 4.48 -10.70
C GLU A 34 6.28 4.21 -11.44
N CYS A 35 5.34 3.52 -10.79
CA CYS A 35 4.05 3.17 -11.40
C CYS A 35 2.95 4.19 -11.13
N GLY A 36 3.22 5.21 -10.30
CA GLY A 36 2.27 6.27 -9.94
C GLY A 36 0.99 5.75 -9.29
N VAL A 37 1.03 4.57 -8.67
CA VAL A 37 -0.13 3.95 -8.02
C VAL A 37 -0.39 4.73 -6.72
N ALA A 38 -1.54 5.39 -6.70
CA ALA A 38 -1.98 6.21 -5.59
C ALA A 38 -2.17 5.40 -4.30
N LYS A 39 -2.11 6.09 -3.16
CA LYS A 39 -2.50 5.53 -1.85
C LYS A 39 -3.89 4.89 -1.95
N GLN A 40 -3.95 3.57 -1.82
CA GLN A 40 -5.14 2.75 -2.11
C GLN A 40 -6.08 2.60 -0.91
N PHE A 41 -5.58 2.84 0.31
CA PHE A 41 -6.32 2.56 1.54
C PHE A 41 -6.86 3.86 2.12
N SER A 42 -8.16 4.11 1.98
CA SER A 42 -8.84 5.26 2.58
C SER A 42 -9.56 4.85 3.85
N CYS A 43 -9.47 5.68 4.90
CA CYS A 43 -10.38 5.59 6.03
C CYS A 43 -11.78 6.03 5.57
N GLU A 44 -12.81 5.23 5.84
CA GLU A 44 -14.18 5.52 5.39
C GLU A 44 -14.80 6.70 6.15
N VAL A 45 -14.29 7.03 7.33
CA VAL A 45 -14.86 8.08 8.18
C VAL A 45 -14.20 9.45 7.95
N CYS A 46 -12.87 9.52 7.86
CA CYS A 46 -12.16 10.79 7.63
C CYS A 46 -11.65 10.96 6.19
N LEU A 47 -11.88 9.98 5.30
CA LEU A 47 -11.44 9.94 3.91
C LEU A 47 -9.93 10.10 3.70
N ARG A 48 -9.13 10.03 4.77
CA ARG A 48 -7.67 10.14 4.70
C ARG A 48 -7.11 8.92 4.01
N LYS A 49 -6.23 9.16 3.02
CA LYS A 49 -5.58 8.11 2.24
C LYS A 49 -4.23 7.71 2.85
N PHE A 50 -4.02 6.41 2.96
CA PHE A 50 -2.83 5.75 3.46
C PHE A 50 -2.23 4.86 2.36
N SER A 51 -0.90 4.75 2.32
CA SER A 51 -0.24 3.86 1.36
C SER A 51 -0.27 2.40 1.80
N ARG A 52 -0.57 2.15 3.09
CA ARG A 52 -0.42 0.87 3.75
C ARG A 52 -1.67 0.51 4.53
N ARG A 53 -2.09 -0.76 4.42
CA ARG A 53 -3.22 -1.31 5.16
C ARG A 53 -2.96 -1.37 6.67
N ASP A 54 -1.75 -1.72 7.09
CA ASP A 54 -1.40 -1.77 8.52
C ASP A 54 -1.45 -0.39 9.18
N ILE A 55 -1.04 0.66 8.45
CA ILE A 55 -1.11 2.04 8.92
C ILE A 55 -2.57 2.52 9.01
N LEU A 56 -3.41 2.21 8.01
CA LEU A 56 -4.85 2.46 8.09
C LEU A 56 -5.47 1.76 9.29
N ARG A 57 -5.21 0.46 9.47
CA ARG A 57 -5.78 -0.33 10.56
C ARG A 57 -5.36 0.20 11.94
N ASN A 58 -4.12 0.65 12.10
CA ASN A 58 -3.68 1.30 13.32
C ASN A 58 -4.33 2.68 13.51
N HIS A 59 -4.54 3.43 12.43
CA HIS A 59 -5.29 4.68 12.46
C HIS A 59 -6.73 4.44 12.93
N GLU A 60 -7.46 3.47 12.38
CA GLU A 60 -8.83 3.13 12.78
C GLU A 60 -8.93 2.64 14.23
N LYS A 61 -7.94 1.88 14.70
CA LYS A 61 -7.89 1.41 16.09
C LYS A 61 -7.65 2.53 17.09
N LYS A 62 -6.74 3.47 16.76
CA LYS A 62 -6.41 4.60 17.64
C LYS A 62 -7.46 5.69 17.59
N PHE A 63 -7.97 5.98 16.40
CA PHE A 63 -9.10 6.84 16.17
C PHE A 63 -10.36 5.97 16.13
N SER A 64 -10.76 5.45 17.30
CA SER A 64 -12.15 5.05 17.49
C SER A 64 -12.95 6.34 17.44
N HIS A 65 -13.41 6.70 16.25
CA HIS A 65 -14.05 7.97 15.92
C HIS A 65 -15.09 8.34 16.98
N HIS A 66 -14.69 9.14 17.96
CA HIS A 66 -15.66 9.87 18.75
C HIS A 66 -16.35 10.77 17.74
N SER A 67 -17.63 10.51 17.57
CA SER A 67 -18.54 11.17 16.65
C SER A 67 -18.41 12.70 16.78
N SER A 68 -17.56 13.29 15.96
CA SER A 68 -17.62 14.72 15.67
C SER A 68 -18.23 14.86 14.29
N HIS A 69 -19.49 14.44 14.17
CA HIS A 69 -20.39 15.00 13.19
C HIS A 69 -20.59 16.47 13.59
N SER A 70 -19.65 17.33 13.20
CA SER A 70 -19.75 18.78 13.30
C SER A 70 -19.82 19.33 11.88
N THR A 71 -20.92 19.02 11.21
CA THR A 71 -21.43 19.85 10.13
C THR A 71 -22.43 20.82 10.75
N VAL A 72 -22.05 22.09 10.69
CA VAL A 72 -22.94 23.27 10.79
C VAL A 72 -24.14 23.17 9.85
#